data_AF-A0A319C5J9-F1
#
_entry.id   AF-A0A319C5J9-F1
#
_cell.length_a   1.000
_cell.length_b   1.000
_cell.length_c   1.000
_cell.angle_alpha   90.00
_cell.angle_beta   90.00
_cell.angle_gamma   90.00
#
_symmetry.space_group_name_H-M   'P 1'
#
loop_
_entity.id
_entity.type
_entity.pdbx_description
1 polymer ?
#
loop_
_entity_poly.entity_id
_entity_poly.type
_entity_poly.pdbx_seq_one_letter_code
_entity_poly.pdbx_strand_id
1 'polypeptide(L)'
;MSDDSPGERRGFRAFFANALRPKKSRQVLRKGYSASTPDLRAGFKRPSTTSEDVPPLPSIAPLEAHRLKYRELNANKDTQLGESRDHTELLHAIGVQDIDPSDPYANRSEFDNRPPGEPLIASLTPILWAEICSYLDPADQASLAFASKTLLSKLAPLQPWQALNDPSNREYRSDFLVSQDRYLPHHLLCFPCARYHCRTQEGHEKLQPAHVVNPLFNCPNMRNSLLPPPRHRITHGRNLPFSFVQLVMRAHNFSPSYGLPPDSLSRRWRRDDWSHHSRFHIHKGHLLMRVISTRFADPDLPPSSQRLLLYSREDYWPYFSACAHWRDGELMNVCKCALTHIPKPRDTSALQGLEHRAKDLMARRIHNPNSIATLCGKCRPMRRCPECPSEYLVEIKLTEDRTDPRSLHFRHAIVVTRWCDLGDGKSPRLSREWAACNGLLEGYDSFQMLGKRSISGIFEASIADDTLPGQRIISMNPKGKKRGEDGTGWY
;
A
#
# COMPACT_ATOMS: atom_id res chain seq x y z
N MET A 1 -60.84 55.05 0.54
CA MET A 1 -60.26 56.16 1.30
C MET A 1 -59.05 55.57 1.98
N SER A 2 -57.87 55.73 1.35
CA SER A 2 -56.72 56.54 1.84
C SER A 2 -56.23 56.05 3.21
N ASP A 3 -54.96 55.82 3.51
CA ASP A 3 -53.66 55.83 2.86
C ASP A 3 -52.73 55.39 4.03
N ASP A 4 -51.71 54.56 3.81
CA ASP A 4 -50.35 54.78 4.34
C ASP A 4 -49.52 53.49 4.41
N SER A 5 -48.41 53.57 3.69
CA SER A 5 -47.33 52.60 3.60
C SER A 5 -46.28 52.87 4.69
N PRO A 6 -45.68 51.87 5.36
CA PRO A 6 -44.44 52.10 6.08
C PRO A 6 -43.24 51.72 5.20
N GLY A 7 -42.48 52.75 4.84
CA GLY A 7 -41.31 52.66 3.98
C GLY A 7 -40.11 51.89 4.54
N GLU A 8 -39.28 51.42 3.60
CA GLU A 8 -37.94 50.91 3.80
C GLU A 8 -37.05 51.91 4.56
N ARG A 9 -36.33 51.42 5.59
CA ARG A 9 -35.11 52.07 6.09
C ARG A 9 -33.93 51.14 5.89
N ARG A 10 -33.12 51.44 4.87
CA ARG A 10 -31.78 50.85 4.65
C ARG A 10 -30.75 51.61 5.49
N GLY A 11 -29.93 50.89 6.25
CA GLY A 11 -28.81 51.49 7.01
C GLY A 11 -27.94 50.49 7.76
N PHE A 12 -26.62 50.70 7.70
CA PHE A 12 -25.53 49.85 8.23
C PHE A 12 -25.59 49.50 9.74
N ARG A 13 -26.46 50.15 10.53
CA ARG A 13 -26.62 49.84 11.97
C ARG A 13 -27.63 48.72 12.26
N ALA A 14 -28.49 48.34 11.30
CA ALA A 14 -29.40 47.20 11.46
C ALA A 14 -28.70 45.84 11.27
N PHE A 15 -27.53 45.81 10.65
CA PHE A 15 -26.78 44.57 10.39
C PHE A 15 -25.99 44.08 11.62
N PHE A 16 -25.49 44.99 12.47
CA PHE A 16 -24.74 44.63 13.68
C PHE A 16 -25.62 44.19 14.86
N ALA A 17 -26.91 44.57 14.89
CA ALA A 17 -27.83 44.18 15.96
C ALA A 17 -28.35 42.73 15.84
N ASN A 18 -28.26 42.10 14.66
CA ASN A 18 -28.63 40.70 14.44
C ASN A 18 -27.45 39.72 14.56
N ALA A 19 -26.22 40.21 14.71
CA ALA A 19 -25.01 39.38 14.73
C ALA A 19 -24.52 38.98 16.15
N LEU A 20 -25.15 39.48 17.22
CA LEU A 20 -24.73 39.22 18.61
C LEU A 20 -25.86 38.66 19.52
N ARG A 21 -26.72 37.80 18.98
CA ARG A 21 -27.62 36.99 19.82
C ARG A 21 -27.00 35.62 20.12
N PRO A 22 -26.80 35.25 21.41
CA PRO A 22 -26.30 33.93 21.77
C PRO A 22 -27.37 32.87 21.46
N LYS A 23 -27.05 31.92 20.58
CA LYS A 23 -27.94 30.79 20.27
C LYS A 23 -28.01 29.84 21.47
N LYS A 24 -29.14 29.86 22.17
CA LYS A 24 -29.52 28.84 23.16
C LYS A 24 -29.57 27.47 22.50
N SER A 25 -28.76 26.53 22.99
CA SER A 25 -28.83 25.12 22.66
C SER A 25 -30.13 24.51 23.18
N ARG A 26 -31.04 24.10 22.29
CA ARG A 26 -32.08 23.12 22.61
C ARG A 26 -31.55 21.73 22.28
N GLN A 27 -31.20 21.00 23.33
CA GLN A 27 -31.12 19.55 23.30
C GLN A 27 -32.51 18.94 23.05
N VAL A 28 -32.46 17.71 22.55
CA VAL A 28 -33.42 16.59 22.71
C VAL A 28 -34.28 16.28 21.47
N LEU A 29 -33.76 15.31 20.69
CA LEU A 29 -34.38 13.99 20.46
C LEU A 29 -33.39 13.14 19.64
N ARG A 30 -32.51 12.39 20.31
CA ARG A 30 -31.80 11.25 19.70
C ARG A 30 -32.20 10.00 20.48
N LYS A 31 -32.90 9.12 19.79
CA LYS A 31 -33.21 7.74 20.20
C LYS A 31 -32.20 6.83 19.50
N GLY A 32 -31.58 5.91 20.23
CA GLY A 32 -30.84 4.79 19.66
C GLY A 32 -29.38 4.69 20.10
N TYR A 33 -29.12 3.71 20.97
CA TYR A 33 -27.86 3.36 21.61
C TYR A 33 -26.82 2.78 20.63
N SER A 34 -25.53 3.04 20.89
CA SER A 34 -24.44 2.19 20.40
C SER A 34 -23.44 1.99 21.54
N ALA A 35 -23.20 0.72 21.89
CA ALA A 35 -22.33 0.29 22.97
C ALA A 35 -20.87 0.29 22.48
N SER A 36 -20.05 1.22 22.95
CA SER A 36 -18.56 1.11 22.94
C SER A 36 -17.81 2.31 23.55
N THR A 37 -18.38 3.02 24.55
CA THR A 37 -17.60 3.96 25.38
C THR A 37 -18.22 4.07 26.78
N PRO A 38 -17.62 3.52 27.85
CA PRO A 38 -18.10 3.80 29.21
C PRO A 38 -17.61 5.19 29.64
N ASP A 39 -18.54 6.08 29.97
CA ASP A 39 -18.25 7.41 30.52
C ASP A 39 -17.99 7.28 32.04
N LEU A 40 -16.72 7.41 32.44
CA LEU A 40 -16.23 7.23 33.82
C LEU A 40 -16.61 8.39 34.79
N ARG A 41 -17.51 9.29 34.39
CA ARG A 41 -17.97 10.41 35.23
C ARG A 41 -19.26 10.15 36.01
N ALA A 42 -19.87 8.98 35.89
CA ALA A 42 -21.11 8.63 36.59
C ALA A 42 -20.91 8.16 38.05
N GLY A 43 -19.67 7.95 38.52
CA GLY A 43 -19.39 7.31 39.82
C GLY A 43 -19.29 8.23 41.05
N PHE A 44 -19.29 9.56 40.90
CA PHE A 44 -19.11 10.50 42.02
C PHE A 44 -20.28 11.47 42.17
N LYS A 45 -21.41 10.94 42.65
CA LYS A 45 -22.42 11.74 43.36
C LYS A 45 -22.94 10.93 44.55
N ARG A 46 -22.38 11.16 45.74
CA ARG A 46 -23.04 10.77 46.99
C ARG A 46 -23.87 11.96 47.50
N PRO A 47 -25.09 11.71 48.02
CA PRO A 47 -25.94 12.74 48.60
C PRO A 47 -25.46 13.12 50.02
N SER A 48 -25.68 14.38 50.38
CA SER A 48 -25.36 14.97 51.68
C SER A 48 -26.30 14.46 52.78
N THR A 49 -25.75 13.86 53.83
CA THR A 49 -26.40 13.77 55.15
C THR A 49 -25.36 13.93 56.25
N THR A 50 -25.69 14.80 57.19
CA THR A 50 -25.01 15.16 58.43
C THR A 50 -24.84 13.98 59.39
N SER A 51 -23.63 13.76 59.93
CA SER A 51 -23.37 13.23 61.28
C SER A 51 -21.87 13.24 61.57
N GLU A 52 -21.51 13.69 62.77
CA GLU A 52 -20.19 13.53 63.37
C GLU A 52 -19.99 12.05 63.71
N ASP A 53 -19.01 11.40 63.06
CA ASP A 53 -18.24 10.25 63.55
C ASP A 53 -17.39 9.74 62.39
N VAL A 54 -16.16 10.25 62.26
CA VAL A 54 -15.17 9.76 61.29
C VAL A 54 -13.90 9.37 62.06
N PRO A 55 -13.50 8.08 62.07
CA PRO A 55 -12.23 7.65 62.65
C PRO A 55 -11.05 8.33 61.94
N PRO A 56 -9.92 8.61 62.61
CA PRO A 56 -8.78 9.28 62.00
C PRO A 56 -8.28 8.47 60.79
N LEU A 57 -8.22 9.14 59.64
CA LEU A 57 -7.73 8.59 58.38
C LEU A 57 -6.29 8.07 58.56
N PRO A 58 -5.97 6.85 58.08
CA PRO A 58 -4.62 6.31 58.20
C PRO A 58 -3.62 7.18 57.44
N SER A 59 -2.47 7.44 58.06
CA SER A 59 -1.40 8.23 57.46
C SER A 59 -1.02 7.64 56.11
N ILE A 60 -1.18 8.43 55.04
CA ILE A 60 -0.85 8.05 53.67
C ILE A 60 0.65 7.75 53.65
N ALA A 61 1.00 6.46 53.57
CA ALA A 61 2.37 6.04 53.32
C ALA A 61 2.87 6.75 52.05
N PRO A 62 4.17 7.09 51.96
CA PRO A 62 4.72 7.83 50.84
C PRO A 62 4.28 7.20 49.53
N LEU A 63 3.82 8.03 48.57
CA LEU A 63 3.29 7.61 47.26
C LEU A 63 4.21 6.58 46.55
N GLU A 64 5.49 6.63 46.86
CA GLU A 64 6.55 5.74 46.40
C GLU A 64 6.43 4.30 46.93
N ALA A 65 6.10 4.13 48.21
CA ALA A 65 5.83 2.81 48.81
C ALA A 65 4.56 2.17 48.22
N HIS A 66 3.53 2.98 47.92
CA HIS A 66 2.33 2.51 47.23
C HIS A 66 2.64 2.08 45.78
N ARG A 67 3.46 2.87 45.05
CA ARG A 67 3.90 2.53 43.69
C ARG A 67 4.74 1.25 43.65
N LEU A 68 5.62 1.04 44.63
CA LEU A 68 6.40 -0.20 44.77
C LEU A 68 5.49 -1.41 45.01
N LYS A 69 4.56 -1.31 45.98
CA LYS A 69 3.58 -2.36 46.25
C LYS A 69 2.72 -2.68 45.03
N TYR A 70 2.31 -1.66 44.26
CA TYR A 70 1.52 -1.84 43.04
C TYR A 70 2.32 -2.49 41.90
N ARG A 71 3.63 -2.20 41.83
CA ARG A 71 4.54 -2.81 40.85
C ARG A 71 4.81 -4.27 41.20
N GLU A 72 5.00 -4.59 42.47
CA GLU A 72 5.16 -5.98 42.94
C GLU A 72 3.90 -6.81 42.69
N LEU A 73 2.72 -6.28 43.00
CA LEU A 73 1.43 -6.97 42.79
C LEU A 73 1.11 -7.25 41.31
N ASN A 74 1.67 -6.47 40.38
CA ASN A 74 1.40 -6.59 38.95
C ASN A 74 2.61 -7.05 38.14
N ALA A 75 3.71 -7.45 38.79
CA ALA A 75 4.93 -7.89 38.11
C ALA A 75 4.67 -9.07 37.15
N ASN A 76 3.71 -9.93 37.50
CA ASN A 76 3.36 -11.13 36.75
C ASN A 76 2.05 -11.00 35.96
N LYS A 77 1.58 -9.79 35.68
CA LYS A 77 0.35 -9.56 34.89
C LYS A 77 0.66 -8.86 33.57
N ASP A 78 -0.02 -9.25 32.50
CA ASP A 78 0.12 -8.57 31.21
C ASP A 78 -0.45 -7.15 31.30
N THR A 79 0.34 -6.16 30.86
CA THR A 79 -0.02 -4.73 30.91
C THR A 79 -1.19 -4.35 29.99
N GLN A 80 -1.46 -5.13 28.93
CA GLN A 80 -2.54 -4.82 27.99
C GLN A 80 -3.84 -5.57 28.30
N LEU A 81 -3.75 -6.80 28.79
CA LEU A 81 -4.91 -7.69 29.01
C LEU A 81 -5.27 -7.89 30.48
N GLY A 82 -4.34 -7.62 31.42
CA GLY A 82 -4.54 -7.80 32.85
C GLY A 82 -4.50 -9.25 33.33
N GLU A 83 -4.24 -10.20 32.43
CA GLU A 83 -4.14 -11.64 32.71
C GLU A 83 -2.82 -12.00 33.41
N SER A 84 -2.84 -13.02 34.26
CA SER A 84 -1.63 -13.52 34.94
C SER A 84 -0.75 -14.32 33.98
N ARG A 85 0.53 -13.94 33.87
CA ARG A 85 1.56 -14.67 33.13
C ARG A 85 2.06 -15.87 33.94
N ASP A 86 1.19 -16.87 34.13
CA ASP A 86 1.66 -18.17 34.62
C ASP A 86 2.32 -18.93 33.47
N HIS A 87 3.65 -19.01 33.53
CA HIS A 87 4.44 -19.65 32.48
C HIS A 87 4.20 -21.16 32.45
N THR A 88 3.74 -21.74 33.56
CA THR A 88 3.40 -23.15 33.69
C THR A 88 2.11 -23.46 32.94
N GLU A 89 1.07 -22.64 33.14
CA GLU A 89 -0.21 -22.74 32.39
C GLU A 89 0.00 -22.50 30.89
N LEU A 90 0.88 -21.57 30.53
CA LEU A 90 1.25 -21.29 29.14
C LEU A 90 2.01 -22.47 28.50
N LEU A 91 2.90 -23.15 29.23
CA LEU A 91 3.57 -24.37 28.79
C LEU A 91 2.59 -25.55 28.66
N HIS A 92 1.61 -25.67 29.56
CA HIS A 92 0.55 -26.67 29.45
C HIS A 92 -0.39 -26.39 28.27
N ALA A 93 -0.68 -25.12 27.96
CA ALA A 93 -1.48 -24.75 26.79
C ALA A 93 -0.74 -24.99 25.45
N ILE A 94 0.58 -24.83 25.42
CA ILE A 94 1.41 -25.12 24.23
C ILE A 94 1.65 -26.62 24.06
N GLY A 95 1.74 -27.39 25.15
CA GLY A 95 2.00 -28.83 25.15
C GLY A 95 0.83 -29.71 24.69
N VAL A 96 -0.38 -29.16 24.57
CA VAL A 96 -1.62 -29.89 24.18
C VAL A 96 -1.97 -29.62 22.70
N GLN A 97 -0.98 -29.47 21.83
CA GLN A 97 -1.21 -29.42 20.37
C GLN A 97 -1.03 -30.77 19.66
N ASP A 98 -0.57 -31.81 20.37
CA ASP A 98 -0.74 -33.18 19.90
C ASP A 98 -2.02 -33.73 20.56
N ILE A 99 -3.09 -33.77 19.78
CA ILE A 99 -4.39 -34.30 20.20
C ILE A 99 -4.21 -35.79 20.51
N ASP A 100 -4.12 -36.13 21.79
CA ASP A 100 -4.15 -37.51 22.25
C ASP A 100 -5.53 -38.11 21.90
N PRO A 101 -5.61 -39.16 21.06
CA PRO A 101 -6.86 -39.82 20.69
C PRO A 101 -7.63 -40.41 21.89
N SER A 102 -6.99 -40.49 23.06
CA SER A 102 -7.56 -41.04 24.28
C SER A 102 -8.15 -39.99 25.25
N ASP A 103 -8.05 -38.69 24.95
CA ASP A 103 -8.58 -37.62 25.82
C ASP A 103 -10.13 -37.58 25.80
N PRO A 104 -10.81 -37.87 26.93
CA PRO A 104 -12.27 -37.84 27.02
C PRO A 104 -12.89 -36.44 27.02
N TYR A 105 -12.09 -35.37 27.13
CA TYR A 105 -12.53 -33.97 27.10
C TYR A 105 -12.23 -33.25 25.77
N ALA A 106 -11.53 -33.92 24.84
CA ALA A 106 -11.31 -33.39 23.50
C ALA A 106 -12.64 -33.19 22.76
N ASN A 107 -12.76 -32.06 22.07
CA ASN A 107 -13.98 -31.68 21.36
C ASN A 107 -14.21 -32.63 20.18
N ARG A 108 -14.96 -33.71 20.40
CA ARG A 108 -15.26 -34.78 19.41
C ARG A 108 -15.88 -34.29 18.09
N SER A 109 -16.32 -33.04 18.02
CA SER A 109 -16.80 -32.38 16.81
C SER A 109 -15.70 -32.08 15.78
N GLU A 110 -14.41 -32.16 16.16
CA GLU A 110 -13.27 -31.96 15.25
C GLU A 110 -12.71 -33.25 14.65
N PHE A 111 -13.16 -34.43 15.11
CA PHE A 111 -12.76 -35.71 14.53
C PHE A 111 -13.63 -36.06 13.32
N ASP A 112 -13.04 -35.99 12.13
CA ASP A 112 -13.67 -36.47 10.90
C ASP A 112 -13.76 -38.00 10.91
N ASN A 113 -14.90 -38.52 11.37
CA ASN A 113 -15.18 -39.95 11.45
C ASN A 113 -15.70 -40.55 10.14
N ARG A 114 -15.65 -39.82 9.01
CA ARG A 114 -16.08 -40.34 7.72
C ARG A 114 -15.13 -41.45 7.23
N PRO A 115 -15.62 -42.48 6.54
CA PRO A 115 -14.74 -43.45 5.90
C PRO A 115 -13.82 -42.75 4.90
N PRO A 116 -12.61 -43.29 4.62
CA PRO A 116 -11.72 -42.72 3.62
C PRO A 116 -12.47 -42.54 2.29
N GLY A 117 -12.38 -41.36 1.68
CA GLY A 117 -13.09 -41.06 0.42
C GLY A 117 -12.48 -41.70 -0.83
N GLU A 118 -11.29 -42.28 -0.71
CA GLU A 118 -10.54 -42.86 -1.83
C GLU A 118 -11.28 -43.98 -2.59
N PRO A 119 -12.02 -44.91 -1.94
CA PRO A 119 -12.82 -45.92 -2.64
C PRO A 119 -13.95 -45.33 -3.49
N LEU A 120 -14.57 -44.22 -3.05
CA LEU A 120 -15.60 -43.52 -3.82
C LEU A 120 -14.98 -42.89 -5.09
N ILE A 121 -13.82 -42.25 -4.95
CA ILE A 121 -13.05 -41.72 -6.09
C ILE A 121 -12.65 -42.85 -7.05
N ALA A 122 -12.20 -43.99 -6.51
CA ALA A 122 -11.81 -45.16 -7.30
C ALA A 122 -12.98 -45.84 -8.02
N SER A 123 -14.21 -45.71 -7.50
CA SER A 123 -15.42 -46.31 -8.09
C SER A 123 -15.80 -45.68 -9.44
N LEU A 124 -15.40 -44.44 -9.69
CA LEU A 124 -15.65 -43.76 -10.96
C LEU A 124 -14.88 -44.43 -12.10
N THR A 125 -15.54 -44.55 -13.25
CA THR A 125 -14.95 -45.15 -14.44
C THR A 125 -13.95 -44.19 -15.09
N PRO A 126 -12.94 -44.69 -15.83
CA PRO A 126 -12.00 -43.83 -16.54
C PRO A 126 -12.67 -42.87 -17.54
N ILE A 127 -13.80 -43.26 -18.13
CA ILE A 127 -14.56 -42.41 -19.08
C ILE A 127 -15.13 -41.17 -18.36
N LEU A 128 -15.69 -41.35 -17.15
CA LEU A 128 -16.18 -40.22 -16.37
C LEU A 128 -15.04 -39.30 -15.94
N TRP A 129 -13.88 -39.86 -15.59
CA TRP A 129 -12.68 -39.05 -15.31
C TRP A 129 -12.20 -38.27 -16.53
N ALA A 130 -12.27 -38.85 -17.73
CA ALA A 130 -11.96 -38.16 -18.98
C ALA A 130 -12.92 -36.99 -19.24
N GLU A 131 -14.22 -37.20 -19.01
CA GLU A 131 -15.22 -36.13 -19.14
C GLU A 131 -14.97 -35.00 -18.13
N ILE A 132 -14.71 -35.33 -16.86
CA ILE A 132 -14.36 -34.33 -15.84
C ILE A 132 -13.12 -33.54 -16.26
N CYS A 133 -12.08 -34.22 -16.76
CA CYS A 133 -10.85 -33.57 -17.20
C CYS A 133 -11.04 -32.70 -18.44
N SER A 134 -12.06 -32.95 -19.27
CA SER A 134 -12.35 -32.09 -20.43
C SER A 134 -12.71 -30.66 -20.04
N TYR A 135 -13.20 -30.45 -18.81
CA TYR A 135 -13.49 -29.14 -18.23
C TYR A 135 -12.30 -28.50 -17.50
N LEU A 136 -11.20 -29.23 -17.31
CA LEU A 136 -10.02 -28.78 -16.57
C LEU A 136 -8.91 -28.38 -17.53
N ASP A 137 -8.15 -27.36 -17.14
CA ASP A 137 -6.95 -26.98 -17.89
C ASP A 137 -5.80 -27.99 -17.66
N PRO A 138 -4.72 -27.96 -18.47
CA PRO A 138 -3.61 -28.89 -18.31
C PRO A 138 -2.93 -28.84 -16.93
N ALA A 139 -2.94 -27.68 -16.26
CA ALA A 139 -2.32 -27.52 -14.94
C ALA A 139 -3.16 -28.22 -13.85
N ASP A 140 -4.48 -28.06 -13.93
CA ASP A 140 -5.44 -28.66 -13.01
C ASP A 140 -5.50 -30.18 -13.19
N GLN A 141 -5.46 -30.68 -14.43
CA GLN A 141 -5.36 -32.12 -14.70
C GLN A 141 -4.09 -32.73 -14.09
N ALA A 142 -2.95 -32.06 -14.22
CA ALA A 142 -1.70 -32.49 -13.61
C ALA A 142 -1.74 -32.41 -12.07
N SER A 143 -2.36 -31.36 -11.52
CA SER A 143 -2.56 -31.21 -10.07
C SER A 143 -3.44 -32.33 -9.50
N LEU A 144 -4.51 -32.69 -10.22
CA LEU A 144 -5.39 -33.78 -9.86
C LEU A 144 -4.66 -35.13 -9.89
N ALA A 145 -3.85 -35.37 -10.93
CA ALA A 145 -3.00 -36.56 -11.02
C ALA A 145 -1.92 -36.60 -9.93
N PHE A 146 -1.44 -35.45 -9.46
CA PHE A 146 -0.44 -35.35 -8.39
C PHE A 146 -1.03 -35.62 -6.98
N ALA A 147 -2.33 -35.42 -6.80
CA ALA A 147 -2.96 -35.44 -5.48
C ALA A 147 -2.97 -36.83 -4.82
N SER A 148 -3.14 -37.92 -5.59
CA SER A 148 -3.15 -39.28 -5.04
C SER A 148 -2.71 -40.35 -6.05
N LYS A 149 -2.26 -41.51 -5.56
CA LYS A 149 -1.89 -42.66 -6.40
C LYS A 149 -3.09 -43.16 -7.20
N THR A 150 -4.28 -43.17 -6.60
CA THR A 150 -5.52 -43.58 -7.28
C THR A 150 -5.87 -42.66 -8.44
N LEU A 151 -5.79 -41.34 -8.24
CA LEU A 151 -6.03 -40.37 -9.31
C LEU A 151 -4.98 -40.45 -10.41
N LEU A 152 -3.70 -40.61 -10.04
CA LEU A 152 -2.63 -40.84 -11.01
C LEU A 152 -2.91 -42.07 -11.90
N SER A 153 -3.34 -43.17 -11.29
CA SER A 153 -3.70 -44.40 -12.03
C SER A 153 -4.89 -44.19 -12.96
N LYS A 154 -5.95 -43.53 -12.49
CA LYS A 154 -7.17 -43.29 -13.27
C LYS A 154 -6.94 -42.31 -14.44
N LEU A 155 -6.06 -41.34 -14.24
CA LEU A 155 -5.75 -40.29 -15.23
C LEU A 155 -4.58 -40.64 -16.14
N ALA A 156 -3.83 -41.72 -15.85
CA ALA A 156 -2.71 -42.18 -16.68
C ALA A 156 -3.05 -42.29 -18.18
N PRO A 157 -4.25 -42.77 -18.61
CA PRO A 157 -4.62 -42.83 -20.03
C PRO A 157 -4.67 -41.46 -20.72
N LEU A 158 -4.96 -40.38 -19.98
CA LEU A 158 -5.02 -39.01 -20.48
C LEU A 158 -3.62 -38.37 -20.57
N GLN A 159 -2.60 -39.02 -20.03
CA GLN A 159 -1.20 -38.57 -20.05
C GLN A 159 -1.01 -37.10 -19.63
N PRO A 160 -1.54 -36.66 -18.47
CA PRO A 160 -1.54 -35.26 -18.06
C PRO A 160 -0.13 -34.66 -17.99
N TRP A 161 0.87 -35.47 -17.61
CA TRP A 161 2.27 -35.05 -17.57
C TRP A 161 2.90 -34.81 -18.94
N GLN A 162 2.48 -35.54 -19.97
CA GLN A 162 2.97 -35.32 -21.34
C GLN A 162 2.33 -34.05 -21.91
N ALA A 163 1.02 -33.88 -21.71
CA ALA A 163 0.31 -32.65 -22.08
C ALA A 163 0.92 -31.41 -21.40
N LEU A 164 1.26 -31.49 -20.11
CA LEU A 164 1.90 -30.39 -19.38
C LEU A 164 3.34 -30.09 -19.85
N ASN A 165 4.04 -31.09 -20.37
CA ASN A 165 5.41 -30.94 -20.88
C ASN A 165 5.48 -30.34 -22.29
N ASP A 166 4.35 -30.24 -22.99
CA ASP A 166 4.27 -29.56 -24.28
C ASP A 166 4.75 -28.10 -24.16
N PRO A 167 5.70 -27.63 -25.02
CA PRO A 167 6.16 -26.25 -25.00
C PRO A 167 5.05 -25.18 -25.12
N SER A 168 3.94 -25.51 -25.78
CA SER A 168 2.77 -24.63 -25.89
C SER A 168 2.05 -24.43 -24.55
N ASN A 169 2.09 -25.44 -23.68
CA ASN A 169 1.44 -25.44 -22.36
C ASN A 169 2.33 -24.92 -21.24
N ARG A 170 3.39 -24.19 -21.58
CA ARG A 170 4.37 -23.70 -20.61
C ARG A 170 3.77 -22.81 -19.50
N GLU A 171 2.77 -22.01 -19.81
CA GLU A 171 2.10 -21.18 -18.80
C GLU A 171 1.39 -22.06 -17.77
N TYR A 172 0.59 -23.03 -18.23
CA TYR A 172 -0.04 -24.05 -17.37
C TYR A 172 0.99 -24.82 -16.54
N ARG A 173 2.12 -25.20 -17.14
CA ARG A 173 3.23 -25.83 -16.40
C ARG A 173 3.76 -24.92 -15.29
N SER A 174 3.89 -23.62 -15.56
CA SER A 174 4.33 -22.67 -14.54
C SER A 174 3.33 -22.59 -13.38
N ASP A 175 2.04 -22.57 -13.69
CA ASP A 175 0.98 -22.49 -12.68
C ASP A 175 0.89 -23.76 -11.82
N PHE A 176 1.03 -24.95 -12.42
CA PHE A 176 1.19 -26.19 -11.68
C PHE A 176 2.39 -26.10 -10.72
N LEU A 177 3.55 -25.65 -11.22
CA LEU A 177 4.78 -25.60 -10.43
C LEU A 177 4.71 -24.63 -9.25
N VAL A 178 3.91 -23.56 -9.32
CA VAL A 178 3.70 -22.62 -8.20
C VAL A 178 3.18 -23.34 -6.95
N SER A 179 2.37 -24.39 -7.10
CA SER A 179 1.86 -25.18 -5.96
C SER A 179 2.96 -25.93 -5.19
N GLN A 180 4.08 -26.22 -5.86
CA GLN A 180 5.20 -27.01 -5.33
C GLN A 180 6.22 -26.16 -4.57
N ASP A 181 6.01 -24.85 -4.52
CA ASP A 181 7.00 -23.87 -4.08
C ASP A 181 7.44 -24.05 -2.61
N ARG A 182 6.53 -24.57 -1.78
CA ARG A 182 6.77 -24.88 -0.36
C ARG A 182 7.81 -25.98 -0.14
N TYR A 183 8.03 -26.87 -1.09
CA TYR A 183 8.90 -28.03 -0.91
C TYR A 183 10.35 -27.76 -1.37
N LEU A 184 10.63 -26.58 -1.93
CA LEU A 184 11.89 -26.29 -2.60
C LEU A 184 12.56 -25.00 -2.10
N PRO A 185 13.00 -24.93 -0.82
CA PRO A 185 13.57 -23.71 -0.22
C PRO A 185 14.78 -23.14 -0.97
N HIS A 186 15.63 -24.02 -1.52
CA HIS A 186 16.87 -23.66 -2.21
C HIS A 186 16.70 -23.41 -3.71
N HIS A 187 15.46 -23.44 -4.21
CA HIS A 187 15.18 -23.23 -5.63
C HIS A 187 14.21 -22.07 -5.83
N LEU A 188 14.25 -21.47 -7.02
CA LEU A 188 13.28 -20.48 -7.47
C LEU A 188 12.65 -20.93 -8.79
N LEU A 189 11.33 -20.72 -8.91
CA LEU A 189 10.61 -21.00 -10.14
C LEU A 189 10.97 -19.96 -11.21
N CYS A 190 11.52 -20.42 -12.32
CA CYS A 190 11.79 -19.59 -13.49
C CYS A 190 10.62 -19.68 -14.48
N PHE A 191 9.78 -18.64 -14.55
CA PHE A 191 8.65 -18.58 -15.48
C PHE A 191 9.04 -18.72 -16.96
N PRO A 192 10.14 -18.10 -17.46
CA PRO A 192 10.58 -18.34 -18.83
C PRO A 192 10.87 -19.81 -19.16
N CYS A 193 11.45 -20.55 -18.20
CA CYS A 193 11.83 -21.96 -18.37
C CYS A 193 10.76 -22.95 -17.88
N ALA A 194 9.72 -22.48 -17.18
CA ALA A 194 8.75 -23.30 -16.45
C ALA A 194 9.40 -24.46 -15.65
N ARG A 195 10.44 -24.14 -14.88
CA ARG A 195 11.14 -25.09 -14.01
C ARG A 195 11.79 -24.39 -12.81
N TYR A 196 12.07 -25.16 -11.77
CA TYR A 196 12.86 -24.70 -10.63
C TYR A 196 14.36 -24.69 -10.96
N HIS A 197 15.04 -23.61 -10.60
CA HIS A 197 16.49 -23.52 -10.65
C HIS A 197 17.06 -23.34 -9.24
N CYS A 198 18.18 -24.00 -8.96
CA CYS A 198 18.90 -23.83 -7.71
C CYS A 198 19.44 -22.39 -7.60
N ARG A 199 19.28 -21.79 -6.42
CA ARG A 199 19.80 -20.46 -6.12
C ARG A 199 21.33 -20.51 -6.07
N THR A 200 21.97 -19.46 -6.59
CA THR A 200 23.44 -19.41 -6.71
C THR A 200 24.10 -18.53 -5.65
N GLN A 201 23.34 -17.66 -4.99
CA GLN A 201 23.86 -16.62 -4.09
C GLN A 201 23.05 -16.55 -2.79
N GLU A 202 22.69 -17.70 -2.23
CA GLU A 202 21.85 -17.77 -1.02
C GLU A 202 22.44 -16.94 0.13
N GLY A 203 21.65 -16.01 0.68
CA GLY A 203 22.05 -15.11 1.77
C GLY A 203 22.79 -13.85 1.31
N HIS A 204 23.28 -13.82 0.08
CA HIS A 204 23.95 -12.67 -0.52
C HIS A 204 23.15 -12.03 -1.66
N GLU A 205 21.90 -12.45 -1.86
CA GLU A 205 21.04 -11.89 -2.90
C GLU A 205 20.72 -10.41 -2.63
N LYS A 206 21.09 -9.54 -3.57
CA LYS A 206 20.84 -8.10 -3.45
C LYS A 206 20.32 -7.53 -4.75
N LEU A 207 19.22 -6.77 -4.70
CA LEU A 207 18.73 -6.06 -5.88
C LEU A 207 19.77 -5.03 -6.37
N GLN A 208 20.27 -5.23 -7.58
CA GLN A 208 21.27 -4.39 -8.24
C GLN A 208 20.62 -3.30 -9.11
N PRO A 209 21.38 -2.26 -9.52
CA PRO A 209 20.93 -1.30 -10.53
C PRO A 209 20.60 -1.99 -11.87
N ALA A 210 19.70 -1.40 -12.68
CA ALA A 210 19.17 -2.08 -13.86
C ALA A 210 20.15 -2.28 -15.02
N HIS A 211 21.30 -1.61 -15.02
CA HIS A 211 22.36 -1.85 -16.01
C HIS A 211 23.19 -3.11 -15.69
N VAL A 212 23.06 -3.65 -14.47
CA VAL A 212 23.77 -4.86 -14.04
C VAL A 212 22.82 -6.05 -14.15
N VAL A 213 23.18 -7.02 -14.98
CA VAL A 213 22.48 -8.31 -15.01
C VAL A 213 22.82 -9.05 -13.72
N ASN A 214 21.82 -9.19 -12.84
CA ASN A 214 21.99 -9.83 -11.55
C ASN A 214 21.05 -11.04 -11.39
N PRO A 215 21.42 -12.17 -12.01
CA PRO A 215 20.62 -13.38 -11.93
C PRO A 215 20.79 -14.04 -10.58
N LEU A 216 19.69 -14.57 -10.05
CA LEU A 216 19.70 -15.33 -8.80
C LEU A 216 20.03 -16.82 -9.03
N PHE A 217 19.97 -17.26 -10.28
CA PHE A 217 20.19 -18.64 -10.69
C PHE A 217 20.62 -18.72 -12.16
N ASN A 218 21.21 -19.84 -12.54
CA ASN A 218 21.69 -20.10 -13.90
C ASN A 218 20.52 -20.46 -14.84
N CYS A 219 20.03 -19.45 -15.56
CA CYS A 219 18.91 -19.58 -16.50
C CYS A 219 19.39 -19.47 -17.96
N PRO A 220 19.07 -20.43 -18.84
CA PRO A 220 19.41 -20.34 -20.26
C PRO A 220 18.66 -19.20 -20.96
N ASN A 221 17.45 -18.85 -20.49
CA ASN A 221 16.63 -17.78 -21.04
C ASN A 221 16.91 -16.40 -20.45
N MET A 222 17.97 -16.23 -19.66
CA MET A 222 18.24 -14.96 -18.97
C MET A 222 18.40 -13.75 -19.90
N ARG A 223 18.98 -13.97 -21.08
CA ARG A 223 19.20 -12.95 -22.12
C ARG A 223 18.24 -13.08 -23.31
N ASN A 224 17.24 -13.95 -23.20
CA ASN A 224 16.28 -14.18 -24.29
C ASN A 224 15.34 -12.97 -24.40
N SER A 225 15.43 -12.24 -25.49
CA SER A 225 14.62 -11.04 -25.76
C SER A 225 13.18 -11.38 -26.15
N LEU A 226 12.94 -12.53 -26.77
CA LEU A 226 11.61 -13.03 -27.11
C LEU A 226 10.85 -13.49 -25.87
N LEU A 227 11.59 -13.83 -24.82
CA LEU A 227 11.04 -14.41 -23.61
C LEU A 227 11.69 -13.84 -22.35
N PRO A 228 11.51 -12.53 -22.13
CA PRO A 228 12.18 -11.84 -21.05
C PRO A 228 11.64 -12.31 -19.70
N PRO A 229 12.51 -12.42 -18.67
CA PRO A 229 12.06 -12.61 -17.30
C PRO A 229 11.04 -11.54 -16.88
N PRO A 230 9.94 -11.93 -16.21
CA PRO A 230 8.93 -11.00 -15.70
C PRO A 230 9.57 -9.94 -14.78
N ARG A 231 9.22 -8.68 -15.01
CA ARG A 231 9.81 -7.53 -14.31
C ARG A 231 8.79 -6.41 -14.15
N HIS A 232 8.82 -5.74 -13.01
CA HIS A 232 8.02 -4.56 -12.73
C HIS A 232 8.86 -3.29 -12.83
N ARG A 233 8.38 -2.26 -13.53
CA ARG A 233 9.09 -0.97 -13.61
C ARG A 233 8.92 -0.18 -12.31
N ILE A 234 10.02 0.08 -11.61
CA ILE A 234 10.04 0.93 -10.41
C ILE A 234 10.09 2.40 -10.83
N THR A 235 11.05 2.80 -11.68
CA THR A 235 11.18 4.15 -12.27
C THR A 235 11.77 4.04 -13.67
N HIS A 236 11.96 5.17 -14.37
CA HIS A 236 12.74 5.17 -15.60
C HIS A 236 14.12 4.49 -15.37
N GLY A 237 14.42 3.53 -16.25
CA GLY A 237 15.64 2.74 -16.22
C GLY A 237 15.90 1.98 -14.91
N ARG A 238 14.88 1.65 -14.12
CA ARG A 238 14.99 0.76 -12.96
C ARG A 238 13.80 -0.20 -12.84
N ASN A 239 14.10 -1.50 -12.81
CA ASN A 239 13.10 -2.56 -12.73
C ASN A 239 13.31 -3.47 -11.51
N LEU A 240 12.23 -4.07 -11.04
CA LEU A 240 12.16 -5.13 -10.04
C LEU A 240 11.91 -6.47 -10.74
N PRO A 241 12.89 -7.37 -10.85
CA PRO A 241 12.67 -8.71 -11.36
C PRO A 241 11.71 -9.48 -10.44
N PHE A 242 10.79 -10.26 -11.02
CA PHE A 242 9.83 -11.05 -10.24
C PHE A 242 10.49 -12.08 -9.32
N SER A 243 11.69 -12.57 -9.69
CA SER A 243 12.46 -13.49 -8.84
C SER A 243 12.81 -12.91 -7.46
N PHE A 244 12.97 -11.59 -7.34
CA PHE A 244 13.15 -10.92 -6.05
C PHE A 244 11.84 -10.80 -5.25
N VAL A 245 10.71 -10.68 -5.94
CA VAL A 245 9.37 -10.72 -5.32
C VAL A 245 9.11 -12.11 -4.76
N GLN A 246 9.44 -13.16 -5.52
CA GLN A 246 9.38 -14.53 -5.04
C GLN A 246 10.23 -14.72 -3.78
N LEU A 247 11.50 -14.29 -3.76
CA LEU A 247 12.34 -14.40 -2.56
C LEU A 247 11.71 -13.75 -1.32
N VAL A 248 11.14 -12.55 -1.46
CA VAL A 248 10.55 -11.82 -0.34
C VAL A 248 9.25 -12.47 0.13
N MET A 249 8.36 -12.81 -0.80
CA MET A 249 7.07 -13.38 -0.45
C MET A 249 7.18 -14.80 0.09
N ARG A 250 8.13 -15.60 -0.42
CA ARG A 250 8.40 -16.94 0.11
C ARG A 250 9.02 -16.89 1.49
N ALA A 251 9.95 -15.95 1.73
CA ALA A 251 10.52 -15.75 3.06
C ALA A 251 9.45 -15.41 4.10
N HIS A 252 8.48 -14.58 3.72
CA HIS A 252 7.34 -14.23 4.56
C HIS A 252 6.34 -15.39 4.76
N ASN A 253 6.03 -16.13 3.70
CA ASN A 253 4.98 -17.15 3.74
C ASN A 253 5.42 -18.48 4.35
N PHE A 254 6.72 -18.82 4.25
CA PHE A 254 7.24 -20.12 4.70
C PHE A 254 8.27 -19.98 5.82
N SER A 255 9.42 -19.37 5.55
CA SER A 255 10.52 -19.20 6.51
C SER A 255 11.60 -18.29 5.91
N PRO A 256 12.37 -17.55 6.71
CA PRO A 256 13.50 -16.73 6.23
C PRO A 256 14.50 -17.49 5.33
N SER A 257 14.64 -18.80 5.49
CA SER A 257 15.49 -19.65 4.63
C SER A 257 15.12 -19.60 3.13
N TYR A 258 13.85 -19.29 2.82
CA TYR A 258 13.33 -19.25 1.45
C TYR A 258 13.71 -17.98 0.68
N GLY A 259 14.29 -16.97 1.35
CA GLY A 259 14.74 -15.77 0.65
C GLY A 259 15.14 -14.60 1.54
N LEU A 260 14.54 -13.44 1.28
CA LEU A 260 15.00 -12.14 1.81
C LEU A 260 13.89 -11.42 2.58
N PRO A 261 14.21 -10.60 3.59
CA PRO A 261 13.22 -9.70 4.18
C PRO A 261 12.86 -8.56 3.21
N PRO A 262 11.64 -7.98 3.32
CA PRO A 262 11.16 -6.94 2.40
C PRO A 262 12.06 -5.70 2.37
N ASP A 263 12.65 -5.32 3.51
CA ASP A 263 13.57 -4.18 3.59
C ASP A 263 14.82 -4.33 2.71
N SER A 264 15.22 -5.56 2.39
CA SER A 264 16.35 -5.83 1.50
C SER A 264 16.11 -5.37 0.07
N LEU A 265 14.86 -5.11 -0.33
CA LEU A 265 14.51 -4.55 -1.65
C LEU A 265 14.57 -3.01 -1.67
N SER A 266 14.53 -2.36 -0.51
CA SER A 266 14.49 -0.90 -0.39
C SER A 266 15.78 -0.26 -0.91
N ARG A 267 15.69 0.78 -1.74
CA ARG A 267 16.86 1.42 -2.36
C ARG A 267 16.69 2.93 -2.42
N ARG A 268 17.82 3.63 -2.37
CA ARG A 268 17.92 5.06 -2.70
C ARG A 268 18.88 5.20 -3.87
N TRP A 269 18.54 6.05 -4.82
CA TRP A 269 19.40 6.35 -5.96
C TRP A 269 19.06 7.71 -6.55
N ARG A 270 20.00 8.24 -7.36
CA ARG A 270 19.81 9.42 -8.18
C ARG A 270 20.01 9.07 -9.65
N ARG A 271 19.22 9.67 -10.54
CA ARG A 271 19.33 9.51 -11.98
C ARG A 271 18.62 10.68 -12.67
N ASP A 272 19.21 11.26 -13.71
CA ASP A 272 18.59 12.30 -14.55
C ASP A 272 18.03 13.49 -13.72
N ASP A 273 18.78 13.95 -12.72
CA ASP A 273 18.41 14.97 -11.71
C ASP A 273 17.24 14.62 -10.78
N TRP A 274 16.70 13.41 -10.88
CA TRP A 274 15.72 12.89 -9.94
C TRP A 274 16.40 12.10 -8.83
N SER A 275 15.94 12.30 -7.60
CA SER A 275 16.25 11.47 -6.45
C SER A 275 15.07 10.54 -6.18
N HIS A 276 15.35 9.25 -5.99
CA HIS A 276 14.33 8.23 -5.77
C HIS A 276 14.60 7.43 -4.51
N HIS A 277 13.53 7.04 -3.83
CA HIS A 277 13.57 6.19 -2.66
C HIS A 277 12.42 5.18 -2.72
N SER A 278 12.77 3.89 -2.84
CA SER A 278 11.82 2.79 -2.76
C SER A 278 11.79 2.17 -1.37
N ARG A 279 10.59 1.80 -0.93
CA ARG A 279 10.35 0.98 0.27
C ARG A 279 9.33 -0.11 -0.05
N PHE A 280 9.41 -1.20 0.69
CA PHE A 280 8.52 -2.36 0.54
C PHE A 280 7.96 -2.75 1.90
N HIS A 281 6.73 -3.23 1.92
CA HIS A 281 6.05 -3.67 3.13
C HIS A 281 5.08 -4.79 2.78
N ILE A 282 4.97 -5.80 3.63
CA ILE A 282 4.03 -6.91 3.42
C ILE A 282 2.83 -6.70 4.33
N HIS A 283 1.63 -6.70 3.75
CA HIS A 283 0.40 -6.57 4.50
C HIS A 283 -0.62 -7.59 4.01
N LYS A 284 -1.11 -8.44 4.91
CA LYS A 284 -2.08 -9.52 4.61
C LYS A 284 -1.67 -10.43 3.44
N GLY A 285 -0.37 -10.77 3.38
CA GLY A 285 0.16 -11.65 2.33
C GLY A 285 0.34 -10.97 0.96
N HIS A 286 0.25 -9.63 0.90
CA HIS A 286 0.50 -8.85 -0.31
C HIS A 286 1.75 -7.99 -0.16
N LEU A 287 2.59 -7.93 -1.20
CA LEU A 287 3.75 -7.06 -1.26
C LEU A 287 3.34 -5.67 -1.73
N LEU A 288 3.39 -4.69 -0.84
CA LEU A 288 3.20 -3.29 -1.16
C LEU A 288 4.54 -2.63 -1.47
N MET A 289 4.56 -1.75 -2.47
CA MET A 289 5.70 -0.94 -2.84
C MET A 289 5.35 0.54 -2.75
N ARG A 290 6.24 1.33 -2.16
CA ARG A 290 6.22 2.79 -2.23
C ARG A 290 7.46 3.31 -2.93
N VAL A 291 7.29 4.26 -3.83
CA VAL A 291 8.40 4.98 -4.47
C VAL A 291 8.16 6.47 -4.35
N ILE A 292 9.08 7.17 -3.68
CA ILE A 292 9.11 8.63 -3.61
C ILE A 292 10.14 9.10 -4.64
N SER A 293 9.71 9.95 -5.58
CA SER A 293 10.57 10.57 -6.58
C SER A 293 10.56 12.08 -6.40
N THR A 294 11.73 12.70 -6.34
CA THR A 294 11.90 14.11 -6.03
C THR A 294 12.83 14.77 -7.03
N ARG A 295 12.44 15.96 -7.51
CA ARG A 295 13.28 16.82 -8.35
C ARG A 295 13.04 18.28 -8.02
N PHE A 296 14.10 19.07 -7.95
CA PHE A 296 13.98 20.53 -7.83
C PHE A 296 13.31 21.11 -9.07
N ALA A 297 12.41 22.06 -8.87
CA ALA A 297 11.66 22.68 -9.94
C ALA A 297 11.67 24.19 -9.75
N ASP A 298 12.04 24.89 -10.81
CA ASP A 298 12.02 26.34 -10.81
C ASP A 298 10.57 26.86 -10.99
N PRO A 299 10.28 28.06 -10.49
CA PRO A 299 8.99 28.71 -10.70
C PRO A 299 8.82 29.13 -12.17
N ASP A 300 7.56 29.24 -12.59
CA ASP A 300 7.17 29.74 -13.92
C ASP A 300 7.78 29.00 -15.13
N LEU A 301 8.04 27.69 -14.97
CA LEU A 301 8.54 26.87 -16.08
C LEU A 301 7.58 26.92 -17.28
N PRO A 302 8.07 27.25 -18.50
CA PRO A 302 7.25 27.17 -19.70
C PRO A 302 6.85 25.71 -19.96
N PRO A 303 5.77 25.46 -20.73
CA PRO A 303 5.27 24.12 -20.99
C PRO A 303 6.33 23.14 -21.52
N SER A 304 7.27 23.61 -22.34
CA SER A 304 8.41 22.82 -22.84
C SER A 304 9.35 22.38 -21.72
N SER A 305 9.73 23.28 -20.82
CA SER A 305 10.58 22.96 -19.66
C SER A 305 9.89 22.05 -18.66
N GLN A 306 8.56 22.20 -18.46
CA GLN A 306 7.79 21.25 -17.65
C GLN A 306 7.82 19.83 -18.25
N ARG A 307 7.79 19.71 -19.60
CA ARG A 307 7.93 18.41 -20.28
C ARG A 307 9.33 17.83 -20.04
N LEU A 308 10.39 18.61 -20.27
CA LEU A 308 11.78 18.16 -20.04
C LEU A 308 12.04 17.78 -18.57
N LEU A 309 11.33 18.40 -17.63
CA LEU A 309 11.42 18.06 -16.22
C LEU A 309 10.81 16.69 -15.91
N LEU A 310 9.66 16.38 -16.51
CA LEU A 310 8.84 15.23 -16.15
C LEU A 310 9.12 13.97 -16.99
N TYR A 311 9.51 14.11 -18.26
CA TYR A 311 9.64 13.00 -19.20
C TYR A 311 11.09 12.71 -19.59
N SER A 312 11.40 11.42 -19.66
CA SER A 312 12.59 10.88 -20.30
C SER A 312 12.69 11.31 -21.75
N ARG A 313 13.91 11.68 -22.18
CA ARG A 313 14.19 12.06 -23.57
C ARG A 313 14.26 10.86 -24.52
N GLU A 314 14.48 9.66 -23.97
CA GLU A 314 14.71 8.44 -24.76
C GLU A 314 13.39 7.71 -25.04
N ASP A 315 12.65 7.36 -23.99
CA ASP A 315 11.46 6.51 -24.06
C ASP A 315 10.14 7.27 -23.79
N TYR A 316 10.22 8.59 -23.60
CA TYR A 316 9.11 9.46 -23.22
C TYR A 316 8.29 8.96 -22.02
N TRP A 317 8.89 8.12 -21.19
CA TRP A 317 8.30 7.67 -19.94
C TRP A 317 8.54 8.72 -18.85
N PRO A 318 7.65 8.88 -17.87
CA PRO A 318 7.94 9.72 -16.73
C PRO A 318 9.22 9.27 -16.01
N TYR A 319 10.06 10.22 -15.61
CA TYR A 319 11.26 9.90 -14.83
C TYR A 319 10.91 9.29 -13.46
N PHE A 320 9.77 9.70 -12.88
CA PHE A 320 9.25 9.17 -11.63
C PHE A 320 8.50 7.83 -11.83
N SER A 321 8.14 7.17 -10.72
CA SER A 321 7.43 5.89 -10.77
C SER A 321 6.01 6.03 -11.32
N ALA A 322 5.68 5.24 -12.34
CA ALA A 322 4.37 5.23 -12.97
C ALA A 322 3.97 3.80 -13.40
N CYS A 323 2.70 3.44 -13.23
CA CYS A 323 2.10 2.18 -13.68
C CYS A 323 1.91 2.18 -15.20
N ALA A 324 1.65 1.02 -15.81
CA ALA A 324 1.47 0.92 -17.27
C ALA A 324 0.38 1.86 -17.84
N HIS A 325 -0.66 2.15 -17.07
CA HIS A 325 -1.82 2.95 -17.47
C HIS A 325 -1.65 4.47 -17.30
N TRP A 326 -0.45 4.95 -16.98
CA TRP A 326 -0.21 6.38 -16.69
C TRP A 326 -0.57 7.33 -17.84
N ARG A 327 -0.53 6.82 -19.08
CA ARG A 327 -0.88 7.55 -20.30
C ARG A 327 -2.38 7.84 -20.37
N ASP A 328 -3.18 7.01 -19.70
CA ASP A 328 -4.63 7.16 -19.65
C ASP A 328 -5.02 8.00 -18.43
N GLY A 329 -5.49 9.22 -18.71
CA GLY A 329 -6.07 10.11 -17.70
C GLY A 329 -5.25 11.37 -17.42
N GLU A 330 -5.16 11.74 -16.14
CA GLU A 330 -4.78 13.09 -15.71
C GLU A 330 -3.48 13.16 -14.91
N LEU A 331 -2.72 12.07 -14.73
CA LEU A 331 -1.52 12.05 -13.88
C LEU A 331 -0.53 13.17 -14.26
N MET A 332 -0.23 13.29 -15.55
CA MET A 332 0.68 14.32 -16.06
C MET A 332 0.09 15.72 -15.96
N ASN A 333 -1.22 15.87 -16.18
CA ASN A 333 -1.92 17.15 -16.02
C ASN A 333 -1.91 17.63 -14.56
N VAL A 334 -1.99 16.71 -13.61
CA VAL A 334 -1.86 16.98 -12.18
C VAL A 334 -0.43 17.43 -11.85
N CYS A 335 0.59 16.76 -12.38
CA CYS A 335 1.99 17.14 -12.19
C CYS A 335 2.28 18.54 -12.75
N LYS A 336 1.88 18.82 -14.00
CA LYS A 336 2.01 20.13 -14.64
C LYS A 336 1.28 21.22 -13.84
N CYS A 337 0.07 20.93 -13.37
CA CYS A 337 -0.68 21.86 -12.50
C CYS A 337 0.04 22.12 -11.17
N ALA A 338 0.63 21.11 -10.53
CA ALA A 338 1.39 21.29 -9.30
C ALA A 338 2.60 22.24 -9.51
N LEU A 339 3.31 22.12 -10.64
CA LEU A 339 4.43 23.00 -10.97
C LEU A 339 4.02 24.48 -11.10
N THR A 340 2.81 24.76 -11.59
CA THR A 340 2.30 26.15 -11.67
C THR A 340 2.01 26.78 -10.30
N HIS A 341 2.01 26.01 -9.22
CA HIS A 341 1.82 26.50 -7.85
C HIS A 341 3.12 26.80 -7.12
N ILE A 342 4.28 26.65 -7.77
CA ILE A 342 5.57 27.04 -7.18
C ILE A 342 5.59 28.58 -7.08
N PRO A 343 5.78 29.16 -5.88
CA PRO A 343 5.84 30.60 -5.70
C PRO A 343 6.94 31.23 -6.54
N LYS A 344 6.62 32.26 -7.31
CA LYS A 344 7.61 33.02 -8.07
C LYS A 344 8.42 33.91 -7.11
N PRO A 345 9.76 33.79 -7.06
CA PRO A 345 10.59 34.77 -6.38
C PRO A 345 10.44 36.11 -7.10
N ARG A 346 10.62 37.19 -6.35
CA ARG A 346 10.55 38.53 -6.93
C ARG A 346 11.81 38.84 -7.69
N ASP A 347 11.62 39.51 -8.83
CA ASP A 347 12.67 40.32 -9.39
C ASP A 347 12.94 41.48 -8.43
N THR A 348 14.09 41.40 -7.76
CA THR A 348 14.60 42.45 -6.87
C THR A 348 15.47 43.46 -7.62
N SER A 349 15.58 43.33 -8.95
CA SER A 349 16.31 44.24 -9.81
C SER A 349 15.58 45.58 -9.98
N ALA A 350 16.27 46.66 -9.63
CA ALA A 350 15.93 48.04 -9.97
C ALA A 350 14.48 48.47 -9.61
N LEU A 351 13.81 49.17 -10.53
CA LEU A 351 12.49 49.82 -10.32
C LEU A 351 11.36 48.83 -9.99
N GLN A 352 11.40 47.60 -10.53
CA GLN A 352 10.40 46.56 -10.22
C GLN A 352 10.43 46.14 -8.76
N GLY A 353 11.61 46.12 -8.13
CA GLY A 353 11.74 45.83 -6.70
C GLY A 353 11.05 46.86 -5.80
N LEU A 354 11.07 48.14 -6.18
CA LEU A 354 10.37 49.22 -5.47
C LEU A 354 8.86 49.13 -5.67
N GLU A 355 8.39 48.84 -6.90
CA GLU A 355 6.97 48.65 -7.18
C GLU A 355 6.37 47.46 -6.43
N HIS A 356 7.08 46.33 -6.37
CA HIS A 356 6.62 45.16 -5.63
C HIS A 356 6.57 45.40 -4.12
N ARG A 357 7.50 46.19 -3.56
CA ARG A 357 7.46 46.62 -2.15
C ARG A 357 6.29 47.57 -1.88
N ALA A 358 6.01 48.52 -2.77
CA ALA A 358 4.89 49.44 -2.63
C ALA A 358 3.53 48.72 -2.69
N LYS A 359 3.36 47.78 -3.65
CA LYS A 359 2.16 46.95 -3.77
C LYS A 359 1.90 46.09 -2.52
N ASP A 360 2.95 45.57 -1.91
CA ASP A 360 2.85 44.79 -0.67
C ASP A 360 2.50 45.61 0.56
N LEU A 361 3.10 46.79 0.68
CA LEU A 361 2.83 47.71 1.77
C LEU A 361 1.37 48.16 1.72
N MET A 362 0.85 48.38 0.50
CA MET A 362 -0.55 48.69 0.24
C MET A 362 -1.48 47.49 0.50
N ALA A 363 -1.05 46.27 0.15
CA ALA A 363 -1.82 45.04 0.35
C ALA A 363 -1.65 44.39 1.75
N ARG A 364 -0.80 44.97 2.62
CA ARG A 364 -0.38 44.40 3.91
C ARG A 364 0.08 42.94 3.82
N ARG A 365 0.76 42.56 2.75
CA ARG A 365 1.26 41.19 2.54
C ARG A 365 2.76 41.13 2.84
N ILE A 366 3.17 40.11 3.60
CA ILE A 366 4.58 39.80 3.81
C ILE A 366 5.00 38.79 2.74
N HIS A 367 5.89 39.20 1.84
CA HIS A 367 6.42 38.30 0.82
C HIS A 367 7.48 37.38 1.39
N ASN A 368 7.21 36.08 1.32
CA ASN A 368 8.18 35.04 1.68
C ASN A 368 8.48 34.17 0.45
N PRO A 369 9.70 34.25 -0.13
CA PRO A 369 10.10 33.38 -1.24
C PRO A 369 10.16 31.90 -0.82
N ASN A 370 10.35 31.64 0.47
CA ASN A 370 10.29 30.31 1.08
C ASN A 370 8.88 29.96 1.60
N SER A 371 7.85 30.56 1.03
CA SER A 371 6.47 30.23 1.38
C SER A 371 6.14 28.80 0.96
N ILE A 372 5.36 28.13 1.81
CA ILE A 372 4.84 26.79 1.54
C ILE A 372 3.91 26.88 0.33
N ALA A 373 4.21 26.11 -0.72
CA ALA A 373 3.37 26.04 -1.90
C ALA A 373 1.98 25.47 -1.54
N THR A 374 0.92 26.17 -1.94
CA THR A 374 -0.46 25.73 -1.72
C THR A 374 -1.05 25.18 -3.01
N LEU A 375 -1.33 23.87 -3.02
CA LEU A 375 -1.91 23.18 -4.16
C LEU A 375 -3.43 23.43 -4.27
N CYS A 376 -3.94 23.56 -5.49
CA CYS A 376 -5.37 23.73 -5.73
C CYS A 376 -6.17 22.41 -5.62
N GLY A 377 -7.50 22.51 -5.68
CA GLY A 377 -8.39 21.34 -5.65
C GLY A 377 -8.20 20.33 -6.80
N LYS A 378 -7.47 20.69 -7.86
CA LYS A 378 -7.14 19.78 -8.96
C LYS A 378 -5.94 18.89 -8.63
N CYS A 379 -4.84 19.46 -8.17
CA CYS A 379 -3.57 18.74 -7.97
C CYS A 379 -3.32 18.29 -6.53
N ARG A 380 -4.02 18.87 -5.55
CA ARG A 380 -3.95 18.44 -4.15
C ARG A 380 -4.48 17.02 -3.90
N PRO A 381 -5.61 16.55 -4.48
CA PRO A 381 -6.14 15.23 -4.16
C PRO A 381 -5.29 14.08 -4.73
N MET A 382 -5.21 12.98 -3.99
CA MET A 382 -4.57 11.75 -4.44
C MET A 382 -5.27 11.17 -5.67
N ARG A 383 -4.48 10.53 -6.55
CA ARG A 383 -4.98 9.86 -7.76
C ARG A 383 -4.85 8.36 -7.64
N ARG A 384 -5.92 7.61 -7.88
CA ARG A 384 -5.89 6.15 -8.02
C ARG A 384 -6.09 5.75 -9.47
N CYS A 385 -5.22 4.91 -10.01
CA CYS A 385 -5.41 4.34 -11.33
C CYS A 385 -6.62 3.41 -11.32
N PRO A 386 -7.63 3.57 -12.19
CA PRO A 386 -8.78 2.66 -12.21
C PRO A 386 -8.40 1.22 -12.59
N GLU A 387 -7.36 1.05 -13.43
CA GLU A 387 -7.01 -0.21 -14.07
C GLU A 387 -5.91 -1.03 -13.36
N CYS A 388 -5.36 -0.53 -12.26
CA CYS A 388 -4.40 -1.29 -11.45
C CYS A 388 -4.36 -0.77 -10.01
N PRO A 389 -3.84 -1.53 -9.04
CA PRO A 389 -3.77 -1.09 -7.65
C PRO A 389 -2.59 -0.14 -7.46
N SER A 390 -2.63 1.05 -8.08
CA SER A 390 -1.64 2.12 -7.93
C SER A 390 -2.30 3.43 -7.49
N GLU A 391 -1.69 4.10 -6.51
CA GLU A 391 -2.07 5.40 -5.98
C GLU A 391 -0.92 6.40 -6.09
N TYR A 392 -1.23 7.67 -6.33
CA TYR A 392 -0.28 8.75 -6.52
C TYR A 392 -0.62 9.95 -5.64
N LEU A 393 0.40 10.56 -5.07
CA LEU A 393 0.35 11.85 -4.39
C LEU A 393 1.42 12.77 -5.00
N VAL A 394 1.01 13.96 -5.40
CA VAL A 394 1.90 15.00 -5.92
C VAL A 394 1.96 16.14 -4.90
N GLU A 395 3.16 16.47 -4.46
CA GLU A 395 3.43 17.55 -3.50
C GLU A 395 4.50 18.48 -4.05
N ILE A 396 4.47 19.73 -3.58
CA ILE A 396 5.58 20.67 -3.75
C ILE A 396 6.14 20.92 -2.34
N LYS A 397 7.39 20.50 -2.10
CA LYS A 397 8.05 20.65 -0.81
C LYS A 397 9.20 21.64 -0.92
N LEU A 398 9.38 22.45 0.11
CA LEU A 398 10.59 23.25 0.26
C LEU A 398 11.68 22.37 0.85
N THR A 399 12.79 22.23 0.14
CA THR A 399 13.90 21.33 0.50
C THR A 399 15.22 22.05 0.39
N GLU A 400 16.16 21.72 1.28
CA GLU A 400 17.53 22.26 1.26
C GLU A 400 18.26 21.74 0.01
N ASP A 401 18.74 22.66 -0.82
CA ASP A 401 19.63 22.36 -1.93
C ASP A 401 21.07 22.29 -1.40
N ARG A 402 21.63 21.08 -1.39
CA ARG A 402 22.98 20.79 -0.88
C ARG A 402 24.02 20.70 -1.99
N THR A 403 23.69 21.13 -3.21
CA THR A 403 24.61 21.07 -4.35
C THR A 403 25.77 22.05 -4.21
N ASP A 404 25.56 23.22 -3.61
CA ASP A 404 26.60 24.18 -3.28
C ASP A 404 26.78 24.30 -1.74
N PRO A 405 27.87 23.76 -1.17
CA PRO A 405 28.17 23.84 0.26
C PRO A 405 28.33 25.27 0.79
N ARG A 406 28.59 26.25 -0.10
CA ARG A 406 28.82 27.66 0.27
C ARG A 406 27.54 28.47 0.31
N SER A 407 26.44 27.93 -0.21
CA SER A 407 25.19 28.66 -0.34
C SER A 407 23.99 27.75 -0.05
N LEU A 408 23.69 27.58 1.25
CA LEU A 408 22.52 26.83 1.71
C LEU A 408 21.24 27.57 1.30
N HIS A 409 20.66 27.15 0.18
CA HIS A 409 19.41 27.68 -0.33
C HIS A 409 18.30 26.65 -0.22
N PHE A 410 17.15 27.08 0.25
CA PHE A 410 15.93 26.29 0.18
C PHE A 410 15.30 26.47 -1.20
N ARG A 411 15.01 25.37 -1.90
CA ARG A 411 14.35 25.35 -3.20
C ARG A 411 13.13 24.46 -3.17
N HIS A 412 12.12 24.83 -3.95
CA HIS A 412 10.94 23.98 -4.12
C HIS A 412 11.29 22.78 -4.99
N ALA A 413 10.84 21.61 -4.53
CA ALA A 413 10.96 20.36 -5.26
C ALA A 413 9.58 19.76 -5.46
N ILE A 414 9.34 19.25 -6.67
CA ILE A 414 8.20 18.38 -6.91
C ILE A 414 8.51 17.01 -6.32
N VAL A 415 7.56 16.49 -5.55
CA VAL A 415 7.63 15.17 -4.94
C VAL A 415 6.44 14.38 -5.44
N VAL A 416 6.71 13.30 -6.17
CA VAL A 416 5.70 12.36 -6.63
C VAL A 416 5.89 11.06 -5.88
N THR A 417 4.90 10.70 -5.06
CA THR A 417 4.86 9.43 -4.34
C THR A 417 3.89 8.49 -5.01
N ARG A 418 4.34 7.29 -5.37
CA ARG A 418 3.50 6.19 -5.84
C ARG A 418 3.47 5.11 -4.79
N TRP A 419 2.28 4.61 -4.49
CA TRP A 419 2.06 3.34 -3.79
C TRP A 419 1.44 2.36 -4.76
N CYS A 420 1.84 1.09 -4.71
CA CYS A 420 1.14 0.04 -5.43
C CYS A 420 1.18 -1.30 -4.72
N ASP A 421 0.15 -2.10 -4.96
CA ASP A 421 0.11 -3.50 -4.57
C ASP A 421 0.71 -4.35 -5.70
N LEU A 422 1.72 -5.16 -5.37
CA LEU A 422 2.37 -6.10 -6.29
C LEU A 422 1.83 -7.54 -6.14
N GLY A 423 0.87 -7.76 -5.23
CA GLY A 423 0.19 -9.02 -5.02
C GLY A 423 0.96 -10.01 -4.14
N ASP A 424 0.61 -11.28 -4.25
CA ASP A 424 1.08 -12.36 -3.38
C ASP A 424 2.48 -12.91 -3.75
N GLY A 425 3.01 -12.49 -4.90
CA GLY A 425 4.32 -12.91 -5.41
C GLY A 425 4.40 -14.36 -5.87
N LYS A 426 3.28 -15.06 -6.04
CA LYS A 426 3.27 -16.48 -6.46
C LYS A 426 3.50 -16.64 -7.97
N SER A 427 2.73 -15.92 -8.78
CA SER A 427 2.82 -15.97 -10.24
C SER A 427 2.64 -14.58 -10.85
N PRO A 428 3.45 -14.19 -11.85
CA PRO A 428 3.32 -12.89 -12.52
C PRO A 428 2.07 -12.83 -13.42
N ARG A 429 1.45 -13.98 -13.74
CA ARG A 429 0.23 -14.08 -14.55
C ARG A 429 -1.01 -14.19 -13.67
N LEU A 430 -0.99 -15.09 -12.68
CA LEU A 430 -2.14 -15.34 -11.81
C LEU A 430 -2.32 -14.24 -10.75
N SER A 431 -1.23 -13.60 -10.28
CA SER A 431 -1.35 -12.43 -9.42
C SER A 431 -1.92 -11.26 -10.24
N ARG A 432 -3.19 -10.99 -9.99
CA ARG A 432 -3.94 -9.96 -10.71
C ARG A 432 -3.34 -8.58 -10.50
N GLU A 433 -2.86 -8.30 -9.30
CA GLU A 433 -2.24 -7.04 -8.92
C GLU A 433 -0.94 -6.81 -9.71
N TRP A 434 -0.06 -7.82 -9.75
CA TRP A 434 1.17 -7.75 -10.54
C TRP A 434 0.87 -7.59 -12.02
N ALA A 435 0.00 -8.43 -12.57
CA ALA A 435 -0.34 -8.40 -14.00
C ALA A 435 -0.96 -7.05 -14.39
N ALA A 436 -1.91 -6.53 -13.61
CA ALA A 436 -2.52 -5.22 -13.83
C ALA A 436 -1.51 -4.07 -13.71
N CYS A 437 -0.64 -4.07 -12.71
CA CYS A 437 0.40 -3.04 -12.54
C CYS A 437 1.37 -2.98 -13.73
N ASN A 438 1.55 -4.09 -14.45
CA ASN A 438 2.40 -4.21 -15.64
C ASN A 438 1.63 -4.11 -16.97
N GLY A 439 0.32 -3.89 -16.95
CA GLY A 439 -0.51 -3.79 -18.16
C GLY A 439 -0.69 -5.12 -18.90
N LEU A 440 -0.52 -6.25 -18.20
CA LEU A 440 -0.68 -7.61 -18.74
C LEU A 440 -2.10 -8.16 -18.49
N LEU A 441 -2.88 -7.50 -17.65
CA LEU A 441 -4.26 -7.89 -17.32
C LEU A 441 -5.22 -6.76 -17.69
N GLU A 442 -6.20 -7.07 -18.52
CA GLU A 442 -7.32 -6.20 -18.82
C GLU A 442 -8.48 -6.41 -17.82
N GLY A 443 -9.28 -5.37 -17.60
CA GLY A 443 -10.50 -5.46 -16.79
C GLY A 443 -10.30 -5.47 -15.28
N TYR A 444 -9.12 -5.13 -14.77
CA TYR A 444 -8.91 -4.94 -13.33
C TYR A 444 -9.61 -3.65 -12.86
N ASP A 445 -10.60 -3.75 -11.97
CA ASP A 445 -11.24 -2.58 -11.35
C ASP A 445 -10.66 -2.33 -9.95
N SER A 446 -9.74 -1.36 -9.85
CA SER A 446 -9.11 -0.98 -8.58
C SER A 446 -10.08 -0.39 -7.56
N PHE A 447 -11.15 0.28 -8.01
CA PHE A 447 -12.11 0.92 -7.10
C PHE A 447 -13.05 -0.11 -6.51
N GLN A 448 -13.45 -1.11 -7.30
CA GLN A 448 -14.21 -2.26 -6.81
C GLN A 448 -13.37 -3.13 -5.87
N MET A 449 -12.14 -3.47 -6.27
CA MET A 449 -11.29 -4.39 -5.51
C MET A 449 -10.79 -3.82 -4.18
N LEU A 450 -10.32 -2.56 -4.18
CA LEU A 450 -9.77 -1.94 -2.98
C LEU A 450 -10.86 -1.24 -2.16
N GLY A 451 -11.96 -0.83 -2.79
CA GLY A 451 -13.02 -0.07 -2.17
C GLY A 451 -12.52 1.25 -1.59
N LYS A 452 -12.98 1.55 -0.36
CA LYS A 452 -12.58 2.76 0.39
C LYS A 452 -11.20 2.66 1.04
N ARG A 453 -10.57 1.48 1.03
CA ARG A 453 -9.23 1.29 1.62
C ARG A 453 -8.20 1.94 0.71
N SER A 454 -7.29 2.73 1.29
CA SER A 454 -6.17 3.32 0.56
C SER A 454 -4.91 2.49 0.78
N ILE A 455 -4.18 2.21 -0.31
CA ILE A 455 -2.88 1.51 -0.22
C ILE A 455 -1.91 2.40 0.55
N SER A 456 -1.92 3.69 0.24
CA SER A 456 -1.17 4.73 0.95
C SER A 456 -1.45 4.75 2.46
N GLY A 457 -2.71 4.63 2.88
CA GLY A 457 -3.06 4.63 4.30
C GLY A 457 -2.52 3.40 5.04
N ILE A 458 -2.62 2.22 4.43
CA ILE A 458 -2.06 0.98 4.99
C ILE A 458 -0.53 1.07 5.09
N PHE A 459 0.11 1.55 4.03
CA PHE A 459 1.56 1.61 3.94
C PHE A 459 2.17 2.67 4.87
N GLU A 460 1.56 3.85 4.98
CA GLU A 460 2.09 4.88 5.87
C GLU A 460 1.77 4.58 7.34
N ALA A 461 0.61 4.01 7.67
CA ALA A 461 0.30 3.60 9.05
C ALA A 461 1.24 2.51 9.59
N SER A 462 1.90 1.74 8.72
CA SER A 462 2.87 0.70 9.11
C SER A 462 4.32 1.20 9.18
N ILE A 463 4.63 2.35 8.60
CA ILE A 463 6.01 2.84 8.45
C ILE A 463 6.27 4.16 9.19
N ALA A 464 5.25 4.98 9.38
CA ALA A 464 5.35 6.27 10.03
C ALA A 464 4.30 6.38 11.14
N ASP A 465 4.71 6.86 12.32
CA ASP A 465 3.79 7.26 13.38
C ASP A 465 2.96 8.50 12.98
N ASP A 466 3.47 9.28 12.02
CA ASP A 466 2.77 10.41 11.44
C ASP A 466 1.73 9.95 10.41
N THR A 467 0.46 10.05 10.78
CA THR A 467 -0.68 9.83 9.89
C THR A 467 -0.58 10.78 8.69
N LEU A 468 -0.58 10.25 7.46
CA LEU A 468 -0.84 11.07 6.28
C LEU A 468 -2.16 11.83 6.51
N PRO A 469 -2.18 13.17 6.39
CA PRO A 469 -3.42 13.91 6.50
C PRO A 469 -4.40 13.38 5.45
N GLY A 470 -5.60 12.97 5.88
CA GLY A 470 -6.58 12.29 5.04
C GLY A 470 -6.85 13.07 3.75
N GLN A 471 -6.28 12.62 2.64
CA GLN A 471 -6.51 13.22 1.34
C GLN A 471 -7.61 12.46 0.61
N ARG A 472 -8.48 13.21 -0.07
CA ARG A 472 -9.48 12.63 -0.94
C ARG A 472 -8.79 11.90 -2.10
N ILE A 473 -9.15 10.64 -2.31
CA ILE A 473 -8.72 9.84 -3.47
C ILE A 473 -9.75 10.03 -4.58
N ILE A 474 -9.27 10.40 -5.78
CA ILE A 474 -10.09 10.47 -6.99
C ILE A 474 -9.45 9.65 -8.10
N SER A 475 -10.25 9.28 -9.11
CA SER A 475 -9.76 8.51 -10.25
C SER A 475 -8.70 9.29 -11.02
N MET A 476 -7.65 8.58 -11.42
CA MET A 476 -6.63 9.07 -12.35
C MET A 476 -7.20 9.27 -13.75
N ASN A 477 -8.24 8.52 -14.13
CA ASN A 477 -8.95 8.67 -15.40
C ASN A 477 -10.46 8.87 -15.16
N PRO A 478 -10.88 10.06 -14.69
CA PRO A 478 -12.27 10.32 -14.33
C PRO A 478 -13.22 10.29 -15.53
N LYS A 479 -12.69 10.49 -16.75
CA LYS A 479 -13.47 10.46 -17.99
C LYS A 479 -13.56 9.06 -18.61
N GLY A 480 -12.85 8.07 -18.06
CA GLY A 480 -12.78 6.72 -18.62
C GLY A 480 -12.26 6.66 -20.06
N LYS A 481 -11.55 7.71 -20.53
CA LYS A 481 -11.08 7.77 -21.91
C LYS A 481 -9.69 7.13 -21.99
N LYS A 482 -9.58 6.04 -22.74
CA LYS A 482 -8.28 5.47 -23.13
C LYS A 482 -7.85 6.17 -24.39
N ARG A 483 -6.86 7.03 -24.25
CA ARG A 483 -6.35 7.82 -25.38
C ARG A 483 -4.89 7.54 -25.64
N GLY A 484 -4.21 6.75 -24.79
CA GLY A 484 -2.81 6.42 -24.97
C GLY A 484 -1.96 7.66 -25.23
N GLU A 485 -1.25 7.66 -26.36
CA GLU A 485 -0.42 8.77 -26.80
C GLU A 485 -1.22 10.00 -27.28
N ASP A 486 -2.49 9.87 -27.67
CA ASP A 486 -3.32 11.04 -28.04
C ASP A 486 -3.92 11.74 -26.80
N GLY A 487 -3.77 11.14 -25.61
CA GLY A 487 -4.51 11.51 -24.40
C GLY A 487 -3.94 12.65 -23.58
N THR A 488 -2.62 12.79 -23.53
CA THR A 488 -1.97 13.62 -22.50
C THR A 488 -1.67 15.06 -22.94
N GLY A 489 -2.16 15.48 -24.10
CA GLY A 489 -1.79 16.78 -24.69
C GLY A 489 -0.27 16.85 -24.87
N TRP A 490 0.28 15.81 -25.51
CA TRP A 490 1.71 15.60 -25.70
C TRP A 490 2.33 16.75 -26.51
N TYR A 491 1.55 17.29 -27.45
CA TYR A 491 1.86 18.46 -28.28
C TYR A 491 1.44 19.77 -27.64
#